data_AF-A0A356Z920-F1
#
_entry.id   AF-A0A356Z920-F1
#
_cell.length_a   1.000
_cell.length_b   1.000
_cell.length_c   1.000
_cell.angle_alpha   90.00
_cell.angle_beta   90.00
_cell.angle_gamma   90.00
#
_symmetry.space_group_name_H-M   'P 1'
#
loop_
_entity.id
_entity.type
_entity.pdbx_description
1 polymer ?
#
loop_
_entity_poly.entity_id
_entity_poly.type
_entity_poly.pdbx_seq_one_letter_code
_entity_poly.pdbx_strand_id
1 'polypeptide(L)'
;MFQNAVTAYENGDINGLRIISAMVNEPALPEEKPDVISQLINEKERLSKLLQIVKDRIAEIKSEHPYTMKSLVQSPEKIETRKAELEASIKQLNETLVAYTAKIE
;
A
#
# COMPACT_ATOMS: atom_id res chain seq x y z
N MET A 1 -36.17 17.59 42.52
CA MET A 1 -35.37 16.42 42.13
C MET A 1 -35.50 15.28 43.13
N PHE A 2 -35.13 15.46 44.41
CA PHE A 2 -35.26 14.41 45.45
C PHE A 2 -36.68 13.85 45.60
N GLN A 3 -37.70 14.72 45.72
CA GLN A 3 -39.09 14.28 45.84
C GLN A 3 -39.55 13.42 44.66
N ASN A 4 -39.11 13.76 43.44
CA ASN A 4 -39.46 13.02 42.23
C ASN A 4 -38.77 11.64 42.21
N ALA A 5 -37.56 11.53 42.76
CA ALA A 5 -36.86 10.25 42.90
C ALA A 5 -37.56 9.35 43.92
N VAL A 6 -38.01 9.92 45.05
CA VAL A 6 -38.76 9.20 46.09
C VAL A 6 -40.08 8.68 45.52
N THR A 7 -40.86 9.52 44.84
CA THR A 7 -42.13 9.10 44.23
C THR A 7 -41.93 8.07 43.11
N ALA A 8 -40.87 8.20 42.29
CA ALA A 8 -40.55 7.18 41.27
C ALA A 8 -40.16 5.84 41.90
N TYR A 9 -39.45 5.84 43.03
CA TYR A 9 -39.12 4.64 43.78
C TYR A 9 -40.35 3.98 44.40
N GLU A 10 -41.20 4.76 45.06
CA GLU A 10 -42.45 4.29 45.67
C GLU A 10 -43.40 3.66 44.64
N ASN A 11 -43.46 4.24 43.44
CA ASN A 11 -44.31 3.75 42.35
C ASN A 11 -43.65 2.65 41.49
N GLY A 12 -42.41 2.25 41.79
CA GLY A 12 -41.67 1.27 41.00
C GLY A 12 -41.35 1.73 39.56
N ASP A 13 -41.31 3.04 39.32
CA ASP A 13 -41.01 3.63 38.01
C ASP A 13 -39.49 3.64 37.73
N ILE A 14 -39.01 2.49 37.26
CA ILE A 14 -37.60 2.25 36.91
C ILE A 14 -37.11 3.22 35.83
N ASN A 15 -37.99 3.60 34.88
CA ASN A 15 -37.63 4.53 33.81
C ASN A 15 -37.44 5.95 34.36
N GLY A 16 -38.36 6.40 35.24
CA GLY A 16 -38.23 7.66 35.96
C GLY A 16 -36.93 7.75 36.78
N LEU A 17 -36.60 6.69 37.53
CA LEU A 17 -35.37 6.62 38.31
C LEU A 17 -34.10 6.70 37.44
N ARG A 18 -34.11 6.04 36.28
CA ARG A 18 -32.98 6.04 35.33
C ARG A 18 -32.75 7.42 34.71
N ILE A 19 -33.82 8.14 34.38
CA ILE A 19 -33.73 9.52 33.85
C ILE A 19 -33.17 10.46 34.92
N ILE A 20 -33.66 10.37 36.15
CA ILE A 20 -33.17 11.20 37.27
C ILE A 20 -31.69 10.90 37.56
N SER A 21 -31.28 9.63 37.55
CA SER A 21 -29.89 9.22 37.71
C SER A 21 -28.98 9.80 36.61
N ALA A 22 -29.45 9.80 35.35
CA ALA A 22 -28.71 10.38 34.23
C ALA A 22 -28.67 11.92 34.25
N MET A 23 -29.63 12.58 34.92
CA MET A 23 -29.61 14.04 35.12
C MET A 23 -28.71 14.48 36.28
N VAL A 24 -28.53 13.62 37.29
CA VAL A 24 -27.68 13.90 38.47
C VAL A 24 -26.21 13.58 38.19
N ASN A 25 -25.95 12.54 37.41
CA ASN A 25 -24.62 12.26 36.91
C ASN A 25 -24.35 13.19 35.73
N GLU A 26 -23.33 14.05 35.82
CA GLU A 26 -22.79 14.68 34.61
C GLU A 26 -22.47 13.57 33.60
N PRO A 27 -22.86 13.71 32.32
CA PRO A 27 -22.44 12.75 31.32
C PRO A 27 -20.91 12.78 31.31
N ALA A 28 -20.29 11.69 31.77
CA ALA A 28 -18.87 11.50 31.59
C ALA A 28 -18.62 11.65 30.09
N LEU A 29 -17.98 12.75 29.70
CA LEU A 29 -17.42 12.89 28.37
C LEU A 29 -16.63 11.60 28.14
N PRO A 30 -16.83 10.90 26.99
CA PRO A 30 -16.00 9.75 26.72
C PRO A 30 -14.56 10.23 26.84
N GLU A 31 -13.80 9.64 27.77
CA GLU A 31 -12.37 9.86 27.82
C GLU A 31 -11.87 9.48 26.43
N GLU A 32 -11.59 10.49 25.58
CA GLU A 32 -10.72 10.28 24.45
C GLU A 32 -9.51 9.59 25.06
N LYS A 33 -9.24 8.34 24.65
CA LYS A 33 -8.02 7.64 25.02
C LYS A 33 -6.97 8.11 24.02
N PRO A 34 -6.25 9.23 24.26
CA PRO A 34 -5.28 9.76 23.30
C PRO A 34 -4.23 8.71 22.94
N ASP A 35 -3.96 7.77 23.85
CA ASP A 35 -3.05 6.65 23.66
C ASP A 35 -3.50 5.70 22.54
N VAL A 36 -4.79 5.33 22.47
CA VAL A 36 -5.29 4.39 21.44
C VAL A 36 -5.27 5.03 20.05
N ILE A 37 -5.70 6.30 19.95
CA ILE A 37 -5.68 7.01 18.67
C ILE A 37 -4.23 7.23 18.19
N SER A 38 -3.32 7.57 19.10
CA SER A 38 -1.89 7.74 18.78
C SER A 38 -1.25 6.42 18.32
N GLN A 39 -1.58 5.29 18.96
CA GLN A 39 -1.12 3.96 18.54
C GLN A 39 -1.63 3.60 17.14
N LEU A 40 -2.90 3.89 16.84
CA LEU A 40 -3.46 3.64 15.51
C LEU A 40 -2.82 4.51 14.42
N ILE A 41 -2.50 5.76 14.72
CA ILE A 41 -1.79 6.66 13.79
C ILE A 41 -0.38 6.12 13.52
N ASN A 42 0.36 5.75 14.57
CA ASN A 42 1.71 5.19 14.44
C ASN A 42 1.70 3.88 13.63
N GLU A 43 0.71 3.02 13.87
CA GLU A 43 0.58 1.76 13.15
C GLU A 43 0.20 1.99 11.68
N LYS A 44 -0.68 2.93 11.39
CA LYS A 44 -0.99 3.35 10.02
C LYS A 44 0.26 3.84 9.29
N GLU A 45 1.10 4.65 9.94
CA GLU A 45 2.35 5.12 9.35
C GLU A 45 3.33 3.97 9.08
N ARG A 46 3.50 3.06 10.05
CA ARG A 46 4.37 1.88 9.92
C ARG A 46 3.94 1.02 8.74
N LEU A 47 2.64 0.72 8.64
CA LEU A 47 2.08 -0.06 7.53
C LEU A 47 2.22 0.66 6.19
N SER A 48 2.03 1.98 6.16
CA SER A 48 2.20 2.78 4.94
C SER A 48 3.65 2.75 4.43
N LYS A 49 4.63 2.87 5.35
CA LYS A 49 6.06 2.75 5.02
C LYS A 49 6.40 1.36 4.51
N LEU A 50 5.90 0.31 5.16
CA LEU A 50 6.14 -1.06 4.72
C LEU A 50 5.57 -1.31 3.32
N LEU A 51 4.35 -0.82 3.06
CA LEU A 51 3.72 -0.92 1.74
C LEU A 51 4.56 -0.21 0.66
N GLN A 52 5.12 0.96 0.98
CA GLN A 52 5.97 1.69 0.04
C GLN A 52 7.24 0.91 -0.30
N ILE A 53 7.93 0.36 0.70
CA ILE A 53 9.12 -0.48 0.50
C ILE A 53 8.83 -1.67 -0.42
N VAL A 54 7.70 -2.34 -0.21
CA VAL A 54 7.30 -3.48 -1.05
C VAL A 54 7.02 -3.02 -2.48
N LYS A 55 6.34 -1.89 -2.67
CA LYS A 55 6.07 -1.34 -4.01
C LYS A 55 7.37 -0.98 -4.73
N ASP A 56 8.30 -0.34 -4.04
CA ASP A 56 9.59 0.08 -4.61
C ASP A 56 10.40 -1.16 -5.04
N ARG A 57 10.43 -2.19 -4.20
CA ARG A 57 11.11 -3.46 -4.53
C ARG A 57 10.46 -4.19 -5.72
N ILE A 58 9.13 -4.15 -5.82
CA ILE A 58 8.43 -4.70 -6.99
C ILE A 58 8.78 -3.91 -8.25
N ALA A 59 8.90 -2.59 -8.17
CA ALA A 59 9.29 -1.75 -9.30
C ALA A 59 10.73 -2.05 -9.74
N GLU A 60 11.66 -2.17 -8.79
CA GLU A 60 13.05 -2.58 -9.02
C GLU A 60 13.12 -3.93 -9.75
N ILE A 61 12.48 -4.97 -9.22
CA ILE A 61 12.45 -6.31 -9.85
C ILE A 61 11.88 -6.25 -11.28
N LYS A 62 10.85 -5.44 -11.51
CA LYS A 62 10.24 -5.28 -12.84
C LYS A 62 11.13 -4.50 -13.82
N SER A 63 12.05 -3.70 -13.32
CA SER A 63 13.04 -2.96 -14.12
C SER A 63 14.25 -3.81 -14.52
N GLU A 64 14.38 -5.00 -13.95
CA GLU A 64 15.46 -5.94 -14.23
C GLU A 64 15.02 -7.09 -15.15
N HIS A 65 16.02 -7.80 -15.69
CA HIS A 65 15.80 -9.06 -16.39
C HIS A 65 15.29 -10.13 -15.41
N PRO A 66 14.30 -10.98 -15.75
CA PRO A 66 13.71 -11.22 -17.07
C PRO A 66 12.49 -10.34 -17.39
N TYR A 67 12.04 -9.48 -16.47
CA TYR A 67 10.76 -8.78 -16.60
C TYR A 67 10.77 -7.69 -17.66
N THR A 68 11.90 -7.04 -17.90
CA THR A 68 12.08 -6.09 -19.03
C THR A 68 11.87 -6.74 -20.40
N MET A 69 12.13 -8.05 -20.52
CA MET A 69 11.96 -8.79 -21.76
C MET A 69 10.55 -9.36 -21.96
N LYS A 70 9.67 -9.22 -20.96
CA LYS A 70 8.32 -9.80 -21.01
C LYS A 70 7.52 -9.33 -22.23
N SER A 71 7.66 -8.06 -22.64
CA SER A 71 6.96 -7.49 -23.79
C SER A 71 7.46 -8.01 -25.15
N LEU A 72 8.70 -8.51 -25.20
CA LEU A 72 9.32 -9.13 -26.36
C LEU A 72 8.88 -10.59 -26.50
N VAL A 73 8.89 -11.34 -25.39
CA VAL A 73 8.57 -12.78 -25.39
C VAL A 73 7.06 -13.06 -25.55
N GLN A 74 6.22 -12.02 -25.45
CA GLN A 74 4.76 -12.13 -25.60
C GLN A 74 4.26 -12.30 -27.04
N SER A 75 5.08 -12.03 -28.06
CA SER A 75 4.69 -12.15 -29.47
C SER A 75 5.81 -12.79 -30.28
N PRO A 76 5.53 -13.88 -31.02
CA PRO A 76 6.49 -14.49 -31.94
C PRO A 76 7.03 -13.50 -32.98
N GLU A 77 6.19 -12.58 -33.47
CA GLU A 77 6.60 -11.58 -34.46
C GLU A 77 7.64 -10.60 -33.93
N LYS A 78 7.50 -10.18 -32.66
CA LYS A 78 8.49 -9.31 -32.00
C LYS A 78 9.82 -10.02 -31.79
N ILE A 79 9.78 -11.31 -31.48
CA ILE A 79 10.99 -12.14 -31.35
C ILE A 79 11.74 -12.20 -32.68
N GLU A 80 11.05 -12.52 -33.76
CA GLU A 80 11.67 -12.64 -35.09
C GLU A 80 12.20 -11.30 -35.61
N THR A 81 11.46 -10.20 -35.40
CA THR A 81 11.93 -8.86 -35.77
C THR A 81 13.19 -8.51 -34.99
N ARG A 82 13.19 -8.75 -33.66
CA ARG A 82 14.35 -8.46 -32.81
C ARG A 82 15.56 -9.33 -33.19
N LYS A 83 15.33 -10.58 -33.58
CA LYS A 83 16.37 -11.49 -34.06
C LYS A 83 16.98 -11.00 -35.36
N ALA A 84 16.16 -10.59 -36.33
CA ALA A 84 16.63 -10.05 -37.60
C ALA A 84 17.46 -8.76 -37.42
N GLU A 85 17.05 -7.85 -36.52
CA GLU A 85 17.81 -6.65 -36.16
C GLU A 85 19.20 -6.99 -35.60
N LEU A 86 19.27 -7.98 -34.70
CA LEU A 86 20.52 -8.43 -34.09
C LEU A 86 21.43 -9.10 -35.12
N GLU A 87 20.90 -9.97 -35.98
CA GLU A 87 21.66 -10.62 -37.05
C GLU A 87 22.25 -9.60 -38.03
N ALA A 88 21.46 -8.57 -38.41
CA ALA A 88 21.96 -7.48 -39.25
C ALA A 88 23.10 -6.71 -38.57
N SER A 89 22.97 -6.41 -37.28
CA SER A 89 24.00 -5.72 -36.50
C SER A 89 25.27 -6.54 -36.38
N ILE A 90 25.16 -7.85 -36.11
CA ILE A 90 26.30 -8.78 -36.05
C ILE A 90 27.03 -8.82 -37.39
N LYS A 91 26.30 -8.88 -38.50
CA LYS A 91 26.89 -8.87 -39.84
C LYS A 91 27.71 -7.61 -40.09
N GLN A 92 27.14 -6.43 -39.80
CA GLN A 92 27.85 -5.16 -39.96
C GLN A 92 29.11 -5.06 -39.09
N LEU A 93 29.02 -5.51 -37.83
CA LEU A 93 30.17 -5.51 -36.92
C LEU A 93 31.27 -6.46 -37.41
N ASN A 94 30.92 -7.64 -37.91
CA ASN A 94 31.89 -8.59 -38.47
C ASN A 94 32.57 -8.05 -39.73
N GLU A 95 31.81 -7.43 -40.65
CA GLU A 95 32.38 -6.79 -41.85
C GLU A 95 33.36 -5.68 -41.46
N THR A 96 32.99 -4.88 -40.45
CA THR A 96 33.83 -3.83 -39.90
C THR A 96 35.10 -4.41 -39.26
N LEU A 97 34.97 -5.47 -38.48
CA LEU A 97 36.07 -6.17 -37.83
C LEU A 97 37.06 -6.70 -38.87
N VAL A 98 36.58 -7.40 -39.90
CA VAL A 98 37.40 -7.91 -41.02
C VAL A 98 38.17 -6.78 -41.70
N ALA A 99 37.50 -5.66 -41.98
CA ALA A 99 38.13 -4.50 -42.62
C ALA A 99 39.22 -3.85 -41.74
N TYR A 100 39.07 -3.87 -40.41
CA TYR A 100 40.09 -3.37 -39.49
C TYR A 100 41.25 -4.34 -39.34
N THR A 101 41.00 -5.65 -39.24
CA THR A 101 42.08 -6.65 -39.15
C THR A 101 42.93 -6.69 -40.40
N ALA A 102 42.33 -6.53 -41.59
CA ALA A 102 43.05 -6.46 -42.86
C ALA A 102 43.93 -5.20 -43.03
N LYS A 103 43.78 -4.20 -42.15
CA LYS A 103 44.63 -2.99 -42.11
C LYS A 103 45.78 -3.10 -41.11
N ILE A 104 45.74 -4.12 -40.24
CA ILE A 104 46.75 -4.36 -39.20
C ILE A 104 47.75 -5.43 -39.67
N GLU A 105 47.33 -6.36 -40.54
CA GLU A 105 48.22 -7.21 -41.35
C GLU A 105 48.83 -6.45 -42.53
#